data_AF-A0A3S0AZA9-F1
#
_entry.id   AF-A0A3S0AZA9-F1
#
_cell.length_a   1.000
_cell.length_b   1.000
_cell.length_c   1.000
_cell.angle_alpha   90.00
_cell.angle_beta   90.00
_cell.angle_gamma   90.00
#
_symmetry.space_group_name_H-M   'P 1'
#
loop_
_entity.id
_entity.type
_entity.pdbx_description
1 polymer ?
#
loop_
_entity_poly.entity_id
_entity_poly.type
_entity_poly.pdbx_seq_one_letter_code
_entity_poly.pdbx_strand_id
1 'polypeptide(L)'
;MLYVQPANDDDDRRSRFPIPCQTPARLPAGSPMSAPPPHRNTVRSLDPYRHRGGPLALPLAPLKASLHLFGLMLTMFSVTMLPPMAIGVLYGDGAVEPFAHTLLITLASGLLIWLPVRRQKLDLRNRDGFLVVVAFWVTLSLLSAIPFMLSEQPHMPLVDAVFEAVSGLTTTGATVLAGI
;
A
#
# COMPACT_ATOMS: atom_id res chain seq x y z
N MET A 1 44.55 -16.47 32.81
CA MET A 1 43.57 -17.47 32.33
C MET A 1 43.35 -17.19 30.85
N LEU A 2 44.14 -17.85 30.01
CA LEU A 2 44.05 -17.83 28.55
C LEU A 2 43.12 -18.95 28.10
N TYR A 3 42.24 -18.68 27.13
CA TYR A 3 41.97 -19.69 26.11
C TYR A 3 41.80 -19.01 24.75
N VAL A 4 42.86 -19.14 23.96
CA VAL A 4 42.86 -19.07 22.51
C VAL A 4 42.48 -20.47 22.03
N GLN A 5 41.53 -20.61 21.09
CA GLN A 5 41.74 -21.51 19.96
C GLN A 5 40.77 -21.26 18.78
N PRO A 6 41.29 -21.22 17.53
CA PRO A 6 40.55 -21.22 16.27
C PRO A 6 40.55 -22.62 15.60
N ALA A 7 39.96 -22.67 14.40
CA ALA A 7 40.06 -23.68 13.33
C ALA A 7 39.09 -24.88 13.36
N ASN A 8 38.31 -25.03 12.28
CA ASN A 8 38.20 -26.32 11.61
C ASN A 8 38.15 -26.08 10.09
N ASP A 9 39.26 -26.45 9.45
CA ASP A 9 39.47 -26.56 8.02
C ASP A 9 39.38 -28.05 7.65
N ASP A 10 39.10 -28.33 6.37
CA ASP A 10 39.12 -29.66 5.75
C ASP A 10 38.13 -30.73 6.26
N ASP A 11 37.17 -31.13 5.42
CA ASP A 11 37.26 -32.43 4.74
C ASP A 11 36.16 -32.60 3.66
N ASP A 12 36.53 -33.36 2.64
CA ASP A 12 35.73 -34.09 1.67
C ASP A 12 35.45 -33.49 0.28
N ARG A 13 36.56 -33.39 -0.45
CA ARG A 13 36.64 -33.88 -1.83
C ARG A 13 35.98 -35.27 -1.99
N ARG A 14 34.78 -35.37 -2.59
CA ARG A 14 34.28 -36.59 -3.29
C ARG A 14 32.92 -36.24 -3.91
N SER A 15 32.79 -35.86 -5.18
CA SER A 15 32.62 -36.80 -6.30
C SER A 15 32.19 -35.97 -7.53
N ARG A 16 33.11 -35.54 -8.41
CA ARG A 16 33.40 -36.21 -9.69
C ARG A 16 32.34 -37.25 -10.10
N PHE A 17 31.36 -36.83 -10.88
CA PHE A 17 30.67 -37.74 -11.81
C PHE A 17 31.31 -37.58 -13.21
N PRO A 18 31.88 -38.65 -13.79
CA PRO A 18 32.39 -38.63 -15.16
C PRO A 18 31.21 -38.66 -16.14
N ILE A 19 31.20 -37.74 -17.11
CA ILE A 19 30.34 -37.80 -18.29
C ILE A 19 30.87 -38.94 -19.18
N PRO A 20 30.09 -40.01 -19.48
CA PRO A 20 30.50 -40.99 -20.46
C PRO A 20 30.37 -40.41 -21.87
N CYS A 21 31.47 -40.43 -22.62
CA CYS A 21 31.48 -40.24 -24.08
C CYS A 21 30.61 -41.32 -24.74
N GLN A 22 29.44 -40.96 -25.28
CA GLN A 22 28.69 -41.84 -26.18
C GLN A 22 29.05 -41.52 -27.63
N THR A 23 29.79 -42.44 -28.25
CA THR A 23 30.09 -42.55 -29.68
C THR A 23 28.80 -42.93 -30.46
N PRO A 24 28.60 -42.45 -31.70
CA PRO A 24 27.28 -42.39 -32.33
C PRO A 24 26.80 -43.74 -32.86
N ALA A 25 25.52 -44.04 -32.62
CA ALA A 25 24.83 -45.17 -33.23
C ALA A 25 24.58 -44.91 -34.72
N ARG A 26 25.00 -45.86 -35.56
CA ARG A 26 24.69 -45.96 -36.99
C ARG A 26 23.17 -45.98 -37.20
N LEU A 27 22.63 -45.04 -37.97
CA LEU A 27 21.27 -45.10 -38.51
C LEU A 27 21.26 -45.87 -39.83
N PRO A 28 20.39 -46.89 -40.00
CA PRO A 28 20.27 -47.64 -41.25
C PRO A 28 19.66 -46.80 -42.36
N ALA A 29 20.13 -47.08 -43.59
CA ALA A 29 19.67 -46.49 -44.83
C ALA A 29 18.20 -46.85 -45.13
N GLY A 30 17.47 -45.88 -45.70
CA GLY A 30 16.28 -46.16 -46.51
C GLY A 30 14.95 -45.66 -45.95
N SER A 31 14.61 -44.41 -46.25
CA SER A 31 13.20 -43.98 -46.35
C SER A 31 13.13 -42.91 -47.45
N PRO A 32 12.27 -43.05 -48.48
CA PRO A 32 12.17 -42.06 -49.53
C PRO A 32 11.68 -40.73 -48.95
N MET A 33 12.47 -39.70 -49.21
CA MET A 33 12.29 -38.31 -48.80
C MET A 33 10.99 -37.77 -49.41
N SER A 34 9.92 -37.69 -48.62
CA SER A 34 8.73 -36.94 -48.99
C SER A 34 9.06 -35.45 -48.86
N ALA A 35 8.93 -34.71 -49.96
CA ALA A 35 9.24 -33.29 -50.00
C ALA A 35 8.29 -32.50 -49.07
N PRO A 36 8.80 -31.56 -48.25
CA PRO A 36 7.93 -30.70 -47.45
C PRO A 36 7.17 -29.71 -48.34
N PRO A 37 5.90 -29.39 -48.01
CA PRO A 37 5.10 -28.44 -48.79
C PRO A 37 5.70 -27.02 -48.72
N PRO A 38 5.50 -26.20 -49.77
CA PRO A 38 6.06 -24.85 -49.84
C PRO A 38 5.53 -23.98 -48.69
N HIS A 39 6.49 -23.43 -47.93
CA HIS A 39 6.26 -22.52 -46.81
C HIS A 39 5.58 -21.25 -47.34
N ARG A 40 4.25 -21.18 -47.18
CA ARG A 40 3.46 -19.99 -47.52
C ARG A 40 3.86 -18.88 -46.55
N ASN A 41 4.83 -18.07 -46.94
CA ASN A 41 5.16 -16.80 -46.30
C ASN A 41 3.98 -15.84 -46.50
N THR A 42 2.88 -16.07 -45.78
CA THR A 42 1.91 -15.03 -45.49
C THR A 42 2.59 -14.08 -44.53
N VAL A 43 3.40 -13.16 -45.07
CA VAL A 43 3.81 -11.95 -44.37
C VAL A 43 2.52 -11.16 -44.15
N ARG A 44 1.79 -11.55 -43.11
CA ARG A 44 0.67 -10.78 -42.57
C ARG A 44 1.29 -9.46 -42.16
N SER A 45 0.99 -8.38 -42.88
CA SER A 45 1.44 -7.05 -42.53
C SER A 45 0.93 -6.75 -41.12
N LEU A 46 1.81 -6.96 -40.15
CA LEU A 46 1.66 -6.44 -38.81
C LEU A 46 1.94 -4.95 -38.97
N ASP A 47 0.88 -4.16 -39.15
CA ASP A 47 0.96 -2.72 -38.99
C ASP A 47 1.33 -2.44 -37.52
N PRO A 48 2.59 -2.10 -37.20
CA PRO A 48 3.05 -2.03 -35.81
C PRO A 48 2.57 -0.76 -35.11
N TYR A 49 1.80 0.08 -35.82
CA TYR A 49 1.61 1.48 -35.46
C TYR A 49 0.16 1.92 -35.64
N ARG A 50 -0.76 1.15 -35.04
CA ARG A 50 -2.12 1.64 -34.81
C ARG A 50 -2.08 2.69 -33.70
N HIS A 51 -1.72 3.90 -34.09
CA HIS A 51 -1.83 5.12 -33.29
C HIS A 51 -3.29 5.34 -32.91
N ARG A 52 -3.65 4.93 -31.71
CA ARG A 52 -4.95 5.24 -31.11
C ARG A 52 -4.80 6.57 -30.38
N GLY A 53 -4.91 7.66 -31.13
CA GLY A 53 -5.16 8.99 -30.58
C GLY A 53 -6.56 9.04 -29.95
N GLY A 54 -6.67 8.59 -28.70
CA GLY A 54 -7.81 8.90 -27.84
C GLY A 54 -7.69 10.32 -27.29
N PRO A 55 -8.81 10.97 -26.91
CA PRO A 55 -8.78 12.32 -26.35
C PRO A 55 -7.82 12.37 -25.16
N LEU A 56 -7.15 13.51 -25.00
CA LEU A 56 -6.09 13.83 -24.03
C LEU A 56 -6.52 13.48 -22.58
N ALA A 57 -6.55 12.18 -22.27
CA ALA A 57 -6.90 11.67 -20.96
C ALA A 57 -5.68 11.95 -20.09
N LEU A 58 -5.75 13.06 -19.35
CA LEU A 58 -4.89 13.32 -18.20
C LEU A 58 -4.64 11.99 -17.47
N PRO A 59 -3.37 11.61 -17.20
CA PRO A 59 -2.99 10.32 -16.62
C PRO A 59 -3.33 10.23 -15.12
N LEU A 60 -4.52 10.70 -14.74
CA LEU A 60 -5.09 10.66 -13.39
C LEU A 60 -5.82 9.34 -13.11
N ALA A 61 -5.91 8.44 -14.09
CA ALA A 61 -6.44 7.09 -13.92
C ALA A 61 -5.87 6.32 -12.70
N PRO A 62 -4.55 6.31 -12.42
CA PRO A 62 -4.01 5.58 -11.27
C PRO A 62 -4.39 6.21 -9.92
N LEU A 63 -4.53 7.55 -9.86
CA LEU A 63 -4.86 8.24 -8.61
C LEU A 63 -6.28 7.93 -8.12
N LYS A 64 -7.20 7.63 -9.06
CA LYS A 64 -8.59 7.31 -8.74
C LYS A 64 -8.72 6.07 -7.85
N ALA A 65 -7.91 5.03 -8.08
CA ALA A 65 -7.94 3.84 -7.22
C ALA A 65 -7.50 4.18 -5.78
N SER A 66 -6.44 4.97 -5.63
CA SER A 66 -5.96 5.44 -4.32
C SER A 66 -7.00 6.29 -3.59
N LEU A 67 -7.63 7.25 -4.28
CA LEU A 67 -8.67 8.12 -3.72
C LEU A 67 -9.89 7.33 -3.24
N HIS A 68 -10.29 6.27 -3.97
CA HIS A 68 -11.40 5.41 -3.57
C HIS A 68 -11.08 4.72 -2.24
N LEU A 69 -9.94 4.02 -2.14
CA LEU A 69 -9.55 3.33 -0.92
C LEU A 69 -9.39 4.31 0.25
N PHE A 70 -8.70 5.42 0.02
CA PHE A 70 -8.45 6.46 1.01
C PHE A 70 -9.76 7.07 1.56
N GLY A 71 -10.69 7.47 0.69
CA GLY A 71 -11.99 8.02 1.12
C GLY A 71 -12.83 7.01 1.90
N LEU A 72 -12.78 5.73 1.53
CA LEU A 72 -13.43 4.65 2.27
C LEU A 72 -12.81 4.49 3.67
N MET A 73 -11.48 4.52 3.78
CA MET A 73 -10.79 4.42 5.07
C MET A 73 -11.12 5.59 5.99
N LEU A 74 -11.16 6.83 5.47
CA LEU A 74 -11.56 8.01 6.24
C LEU A 74 -13.00 7.91 6.74
N THR A 75 -13.91 7.44 5.88
CA THR A 75 -15.32 7.25 6.25
C THR A 75 -15.46 6.23 7.39
N MET A 76 -14.75 5.10 7.30
CA MET A 76 -14.72 4.09 8.37
C MET A 76 -14.07 4.61 9.65
N PHE A 77 -13.01 5.41 9.54
CA PHE A 77 -12.34 6.02 10.68
C PHE A 77 -13.25 7.01 11.42
N SER A 78 -14.15 7.74 10.74
CA SER A 78 -15.09 8.64 11.42
C SER A 78 -15.94 7.92 12.49
N VAL A 79 -16.22 6.63 12.31
CA VAL A 79 -17.01 5.80 13.24
C VAL A 79 -16.24 5.56 14.55
N THR A 80 -14.91 5.61 14.54
CA THR A 80 -14.10 5.44 15.76
C THR A 80 -14.18 6.63 16.70
N MET A 81 -14.81 7.74 16.30
CA MET A 81 -15.15 8.85 17.18
C MET A 81 -16.42 8.60 18.00
N LEU A 82 -17.22 7.57 17.65
CA LEU A 82 -18.42 7.23 18.41
C LEU A 82 -18.12 6.70 19.82
N PRO A 83 -17.14 5.81 20.06
CA PRO A 83 -16.78 5.38 21.41
C PRO A 83 -16.40 6.53 22.36
N PRO A 84 -15.44 7.43 22.06
CA PRO A 84 -15.13 8.53 22.97
C PRO A 84 -16.29 9.51 23.14
N MET A 85 -17.08 9.75 22.08
CA MET A 85 -18.31 10.55 22.18
C MET A 85 -19.34 9.91 23.12
N ALA A 86 -19.52 8.58 23.07
CA ALA A 86 -20.42 7.86 23.97
C ALA A 86 -19.95 7.94 25.43
N ILE A 87 -18.64 7.85 25.68
CA ILE A 87 -18.07 8.05 27.01
C ILE A 87 -18.33 9.48 27.49
N GLY A 88 -18.11 10.50 26.66
CA GLY A 88 -18.39 11.89 27.03
C GLY A 88 -19.86 12.15 27.40
N VAL A 89 -20.81 11.47 26.73
CA VAL A 89 -22.24 11.52 27.11
C VAL A 89 -22.50 10.86 28.47
N LEU A 90 -21.84 9.73 28.75
CA LEU A 90 -22.02 9.01 30.02
C LEU A 90 -21.45 9.79 31.21
N TYR A 91 -20.33 10.48 31.03
CA TYR A 91 -19.65 11.24 32.08
C TYR A 91 -20.14 12.70 32.19
N GLY A 92 -20.73 13.26 31.13
CA GLY A 92 -21.23 14.63 31.13
C GLY A 92 -20.13 15.69 31.22
N ASP A 93 -18.94 15.38 30.71
CA ASP A 93 -17.71 16.18 30.80
C ASP A 93 -17.57 17.26 29.72
N GLY A 94 -18.56 17.38 28.82
CA GLY A 94 -18.54 18.32 27.71
C GLY A 94 -17.63 17.91 26.55
N ALA A 95 -16.96 16.75 26.61
CA ALA A 95 -16.07 16.28 25.55
C ALA A 95 -16.81 15.87 24.26
N VAL A 96 -18.13 15.79 24.30
CA VAL A 96 -18.99 15.39 23.17
C VAL A 96 -18.84 16.33 21.97
N GLU A 97 -18.72 17.63 22.20
CA GLU A 97 -18.70 18.64 21.13
C GLU A 97 -17.45 18.53 20.23
N PRO A 98 -16.21 18.44 20.78
CA PRO A 98 -15.00 18.24 19.98
C PRO A 98 -15.03 16.96 19.14
N PHE A 99 -15.50 15.85 19.72
CA PHE A 99 -15.61 14.57 19.00
C PHE A 99 -16.70 14.61 17.92
N ALA A 100 -17.82 15.29 18.17
CA ALA A 100 -18.88 15.46 17.17
C ALA A 100 -18.40 16.28 15.96
N HIS A 101 -17.70 17.39 16.19
CA HIS A 101 -17.11 18.19 15.11
C HIS A 101 -16.08 17.40 14.32
N THR A 102 -15.19 16.69 15.01
CA THR A 102 -14.17 15.84 14.38
C THR A 102 -14.81 14.75 13.53
N LEU A 103 -15.85 14.09 14.05
CA LEU A 103 -16.62 13.08 13.33
C LEU A 103 -17.22 13.67 12.05
N LEU A 104 -17.88 14.82 12.14
CA LEU A 104 -18.51 15.47 10.98
C LEU A 104 -17.49 15.87 9.92
N ILE A 105 -16.36 16.47 10.31
CA ILE A 105 -15.29 16.88 9.38
C ILE A 105 -14.68 15.64 8.69
N THR A 106 -14.40 14.60 9.45
CA THR A 106 -13.80 13.35 8.95
C THR A 106 -14.77 12.61 8.02
N LEU A 107 -16.03 12.52 8.42
CA LEU A 107 -17.08 11.88 7.61
C LEU A 107 -17.33 12.66 6.31
N ALA A 108 -17.44 13.99 6.40
CA ALA A 108 -17.67 14.84 5.24
C ALA A 108 -16.48 14.78 4.26
N SER A 109 -15.24 14.83 4.74
CA SER A 109 -14.05 14.72 3.90
C SER A 109 -13.92 13.34 3.27
N GLY A 110 -14.15 12.26 4.02
CA GLY A 110 -14.16 10.89 3.51
C GLY A 110 -15.22 10.68 2.42
N LEU A 111 -16.45 11.13 2.66
CA LEU A 111 -17.54 11.05 1.69
C LEU A 111 -17.27 11.90 0.45
N LEU A 112 -16.78 13.13 0.61
CA LEU A 112 -16.49 14.04 -0.49
C LEU A 112 -15.42 13.47 -1.42
N ILE A 113 -14.41 12.81 -0.86
CA ILE A 113 -13.37 12.11 -1.63
C ILE A 113 -13.91 10.85 -2.29
N TRP A 114 -14.75 10.08 -1.59
CA TRP A 114 -15.24 8.79 -2.06
C TRP A 114 -16.35 8.89 -3.13
N LEU A 115 -17.31 9.82 -2.96
CA LEU A 115 -18.47 10.02 -3.83
C LEU A 115 -18.16 10.10 -5.34
N PRO A 116 -17.19 10.92 -5.81
CA PRO A 116 -16.88 11.03 -7.24
C PRO A 116 -16.18 9.78 -7.80
N VAL A 117 -15.57 8.96 -6.95
CA VAL A 117 -14.71 7.83 -7.36
C VAL A 117 -15.35 6.47 -7.08
N ARG A 118 -16.50 6.41 -6.42
CA ARG A 118 -17.23 5.18 -6.03
C ARG A 118 -17.52 4.21 -7.18
N ARG A 119 -17.63 4.70 -8.42
CA ARG A 119 -17.95 3.88 -9.61
C ARG A 119 -16.70 3.38 -10.36
N GLN A 120 -15.51 3.77 -9.93
CA GLN A 120 -14.27 3.34 -10.58
C GLN A 120 -13.89 1.93 -10.13
N LYS A 121 -13.41 1.11 -11.07
CA LYS A 121 -12.85 -0.20 -10.75
C LYS A 121 -11.56 0.01 -9.94
N LEU A 122 -11.47 -0.66 -8.80
CA LEU A 122 -10.26 -0.68 -7.97
C LEU A 122 -9.20 -1.53 -8.69
N ASP A 123 -8.35 -0.87 -9.46
CA ASP A 123 -7.15 -1.46 -10.06
C ASP A 123 -5.93 -0.87 -9.32
N LEU A 124 -5.56 -1.49 -8.20
CA LEU A 124 -4.45 -1.02 -7.37
C LEU A 124 -3.13 -1.54 -7.92
N ARG A 125 -2.25 -0.63 -8.34
CA ARG A 125 -0.82 -0.95 -8.53
C ARG A 125 -0.09 -0.83 -7.19
N ASN A 126 1.00 -1.57 -7.03
CA ASN A 126 1.81 -1.56 -5.79
C ASN A 126 2.24 -0.14 -5.35
N ARG A 127 2.50 0.75 -6.31
CA ARG A 127 2.88 2.16 -6.05
C ARG A 127 1.73 2.96 -5.44
N ASP A 128 0.50 2.67 -5.87
CA ASP A 128 -0.70 3.36 -5.42
C ASP A 128 -1.02 2.99 -3.96
N GLY A 129 -0.80 1.72 -3.58
CA GLY A 129 -0.92 1.26 -2.20
C GLY A 129 0.04 1.95 -1.24
N PHE A 130 1.32 2.11 -1.61
CA PHE A 130 2.30 2.81 -0.78
C PHE A 130 1.89 4.27 -0.51
N LEU A 131 1.41 4.97 -1.55
CA LEU A 131 0.91 6.34 -1.40
C LEU A 131 -0.30 6.43 -0.47
N VAL A 132 -1.23 5.47 -0.56
CA VAL A 132 -2.41 5.42 0.34
C VAL A 132 -1.97 5.27 1.79
N VAL A 133 -1.01 4.38 2.08
CA VAL A 133 -0.53 4.16 3.46
C VAL A 133 0.09 5.44 4.02
N VAL A 134 1.01 6.08 3.29
CA VAL A 134 1.65 7.31 3.75
C VAL A 134 0.64 8.45 3.95
N ALA A 135 -0.25 8.66 2.97
CA ALA A 135 -1.28 9.68 3.06
C ALA A 135 -2.24 9.42 4.23
N PHE A 136 -2.55 8.14 4.47
CA PHE A 136 -3.41 7.72 5.58
C PHE A 136 -2.78 8.09 6.92
N TRP A 137 -1.53 7.71 7.19
CA TRP A 137 -0.86 8.06 8.46
C TRP A 137 -0.80 9.57 8.71
N VAL A 138 -0.46 10.36 7.68
CA VAL A 138 -0.41 11.83 7.81
C VAL A 138 -1.79 12.42 8.10
N THR A 139 -2.80 12.00 7.34
CA THR A 139 -4.16 12.55 7.50
C THR A 139 -4.78 12.11 8.82
N LEU A 140 -4.55 10.86 9.24
CA LEU A 140 -5.05 10.33 10.50
C LEU A 140 -4.45 11.05 11.70
N SER A 141 -3.16 11.39 11.62
CA SER A 141 -2.48 12.18 12.64
C SER A 141 -3.08 13.58 12.77
N LEU A 142 -3.36 14.24 11.64
CA LEU A 142 -3.96 15.57 11.61
C LEU A 142 -5.41 15.57 12.09
N LEU A 143 -6.23 14.61 11.65
CA LEU A 143 -7.63 14.50 12.05
C LEU A 143 -7.77 14.13 13.52
N SER A 144 -6.91 13.24 14.04
CA SER A 144 -6.89 12.88 15.46
C SER A 144 -6.44 14.02 16.37
N ALA A 145 -5.78 15.06 15.84
CA ALA A 145 -5.40 16.24 16.60
C ALA A 145 -6.56 17.24 16.81
N ILE A 146 -7.58 17.21 15.93
CA ILE A 146 -8.76 18.11 16.00
C ILE A 146 -9.45 18.09 17.37
N PRO A 147 -9.78 16.94 18.00
CA PRO A 147 -10.47 16.93 19.29
C PRO A 147 -9.63 17.60 20.39
N PHE A 148 -8.28 17.50 20.35
CA PHE A 148 -7.39 18.18 21.30
C PHE A 148 -7.30 19.70 21.07
N MET A 149 -7.55 20.15 19.84
CA MET A 149 -7.59 21.58 19.51
C MET A 149 -8.92 22.22 19.90
N LEU A 150 -10.03 21.48 19.75
CA LEU A 150 -11.38 21.95 20.04
C LEU A 150 -11.77 21.75 21.52
N SER A 151 -11.12 20.82 22.23
CA SER A 151 -11.38 20.64 23.66
C SER A 151 -11.04 21.90 24.44
N GLU A 152 -11.96 22.33 25.30
CA GLU A 152 -11.70 23.45 26.22
C GLU A 152 -10.68 23.06 27.31
N GLN A 153 -10.58 21.78 27.64
CA GLN A 153 -9.68 21.25 28.67
C GLN A 153 -9.14 19.87 28.23
N PRO A 154 -7.86 19.74 27.85
CA PRO A 154 -6.84 20.77 27.67
C PRO A 154 -7.00 21.51 26.33
N HIS A 155 -6.86 22.84 26.33
CA HIS A 155 -6.72 23.59 25.07
C HIS A 155 -5.26 23.55 24.60
N MET A 156 -5.02 22.85 23.51
CA MET A 156 -3.67 22.54 23.05
C MET A 156 -3.36 23.26 21.72
N PRO A 157 -2.21 23.94 21.59
CA PRO A 157 -1.83 24.55 20.33
C PRO A 157 -1.57 23.46 19.26
N LEU A 158 -1.72 23.82 17.99
CA LEU A 158 -1.67 22.87 16.85
C LEU A 158 -0.48 21.91 16.89
N VAL A 159 0.73 22.43 17.17
CA VAL A 159 1.96 21.63 17.14
C VAL A 159 1.93 20.56 18.23
N ASP A 160 1.49 20.92 19.42
CA ASP A 160 1.42 20.03 20.59
C ASP A 160 0.31 18.99 20.37
N ALA A 161 -0.85 19.41 19.86
CA ALA A 161 -1.97 18.52 19.55
C ALA A 161 -1.60 17.47 18.49
N VAL A 162 -0.90 17.89 17.44
CA VAL A 162 -0.41 16.97 16.41
C VAL A 162 0.67 16.05 16.97
N PHE A 163 1.57 16.55 17.82
CA PHE A 163 2.58 15.71 18.47
C PHE A 163 1.94 14.60 19.32
N GLU A 164 0.97 14.97 20.16
CA GLU A 164 0.24 14.04 21.02
C GLU A 164 -0.54 13.00 20.19
N ALA A 165 -1.24 13.46 19.15
CA ALA A 165 -2.00 12.60 18.26
C ALA A 165 -1.11 11.61 17.50
N VAL A 166 0.01 12.08 16.92
CA VAL A 166 0.98 11.22 16.23
C VAL A 166 1.53 10.18 17.21
N SER A 167 1.99 10.62 18.38
CA SER A 167 2.61 9.76 19.38
C SER A 167 1.67 8.65 19.87
N GLY A 168 0.42 9.00 20.18
CA GLY A 168 -0.60 8.02 20.57
C GLY A 168 -0.95 7.06 19.44
N LEU A 169 -1.15 7.59 18.23
CA LEU A 169 -1.54 6.81 17.05
C LEU A 169 -0.44 5.81 16.63
N THR A 170 0.83 6.21 16.71
CA THR A 170 1.97 5.33 16.39
C THR A 170 2.40 4.49 17.58
N THR A 171 1.67 4.51 18.69
CA THR A 171 1.99 3.79 19.94
C THR A 171 3.38 4.12 20.51
N THR A 172 3.88 5.32 20.24
CA THR A 172 5.16 5.81 20.77
C THR A 172 5.05 6.10 22.27
N GLY A 173 3.93 6.67 22.70
CA GLY A 173 3.65 6.96 24.11
C GLY A 173 4.45 8.14 24.70
N ALA A 174 5.02 8.99 23.85
CA ALA A 174 5.55 10.30 24.28
C ALA A 174 4.41 11.29 24.49
N THR A 175 4.51 12.17 25.49
CA THR A 175 3.47 13.17 25.79
C THR A 175 4.09 14.54 26.05
N VAL A 176 3.40 15.59 25.63
CA VAL A 176 3.72 16.98 26.00
C VAL A 176 2.78 17.51 27.09
N LEU A 177 1.72 16.75 27.44
CA LEU A 177 0.85 17.07 28.56
C LEU A 177 1.63 16.91 29.87
N ALA A 178 1.76 18.00 30.61
CA ALA A 178 2.38 18.00 31.93
C ALA A 178 1.29 17.97 33.02
N GLY A 179 1.48 17.14 34.05
CA GLY A 179 0.56 17.06 35.19
C GLY A 179 -0.64 16.12 35.02
N ILE A 180 -0.51 15.12 34.13
CA ILE A 180 -1.42 13.98 33.99
C ILE A 180 -1.23 12.92 35.08
#